data_AF-A0A1H6EW58-F1
#
_entry.id   AF-A0A1H6EW58-F1
#
_cell.length_a   1.000
_cell.length_b   1.000
_cell.length_c   1.000
_cell.angle_alpha   90.00
_cell.angle_beta   90.00
_cell.angle_gamma   90.00
#
_symmetry.space_group_name_H-M   'P 1'
#
loop_
_entity.id
_entity.type
_entity.pdbx_description
1 polymer ?
#
loop_
_entity_poly.entity_id
_entity_poly.type
_entity_poly.pdbx_seq_one_letter_code
_entity_poly.pdbx_strand_id
1 'polypeptide(L)' 'MAGEASEVFEKQARAQIRAELTSAYGADCTPEQVLEAIDRAWSRFDQVPVREFVPLLAARFAREELRRLMAGPPAPDSA' A
#
# COMPACT_ATOMS: atom_id res chain seq x y z
N MET A 1 18.33 12.86 15.30
CA MET A 1 17.04 12.83 16.04
C MET A 1 15.81 12.83 15.14
N ALA A 2 15.61 13.79 14.21
CA ALA A 2 14.38 13.81 13.38
C ALA A 2 14.27 12.65 12.36
N GLY A 3 15.39 12.24 11.73
CA GLY A 3 15.41 11.14 10.75
C GLY A 3 15.08 9.77 11.35
N GLU A 4 15.64 9.46 12.52
CA GLU A 4 15.42 8.19 13.23
C GLU A 4 13.96 8.05 13.72
N ALA A 5 13.36 9.14 14.19
CA ALA A 5 11.95 9.14 14.57
C ALA A 5 11.02 8.91 13.38
N SER A 6 11.34 9.50 12.22
CA SER A 6 10.59 9.28 10.97
C SER A 6 10.69 7.83 10.49
N GLU A 7 11.86 7.19 10.61
CA GLU A 7 12.05 5.79 10.22
C GLU A 7 11.27 4.83 11.12
N VAL A 8 11.33 5.03 12.45
CA VAL A 8 10.56 4.22 13.41
C VAL A 8 9.05 4.37 13.17
N PHE A 9 8.59 5.62 12.97
CA PHE A 9 7.19 5.90 12.64
C PHE A 9 6.76 5.20 11.35
N GLU A 10 7.54 5.33 10.28
CA GLU A 10 7.21 4.70 8.99
C GLU A 10 7.15 3.18 9.10
N LYS A 11 8.08 2.56 9.82
CA LYS A 11 8.11 1.11 10.03
C LYS A 11 6.88 0.62 10.82
N GLN A 12 6.51 1.33 11.89
CA GLN A 12 5.32 1.02 12.67
C GLN A 12 4.04 1.20 11.83
N ALA A 13 3.96 2.30 11.09
CA ALA A 13 2.83 2.56 10.21
C ALA A 13 2.70 1.49 9.12
N ARG A 14 3.81 1.04 8.51
CA ARG A 14 3.78 -0.06 7.53
C ARG A 14 3.25 -1.36 8.13
N ALA A 15 3.65 -1.71 9.35
CA ALA A 15 3.15 -2.90 10.04
C ALA A 15 1.64 -2.80 10.34
N GLN A 16 1.19 -1.64 10.81
CA GLN A 16 -0.23 -1.37 11.07
C GLN A 16 -1.06 -1.44 9.77
N ILE A 17 -0.62 -0.74 8.71
CA ILE A 17 -1.29 -0.73 7.41
C ILE A 17 -1.38 -2.12 6.82
N ARG A 18 -0.34 -2.96 6.97
CA ARG A 18 -0.40 -4.36 6.56
C ARG A 18 -1.50 -5.12 7.29
N ALA A 19 -1.58 -5.01 8.62
CA ALA A 19 -2.64 -5.67 9.39
C ALA A 19 -4.03 -5.18 8.97
N GLU A 20 -4.21 -3.87 8.80
CA GLU A 20 -5.47 -3.27 8.36
C GLU A 20 -5.88 -3.75 6.97
N LEU A 21 -4.97 -3.75 5.99
CA LEU A 21 -5.30 -4.15 4.61
C LEU A 21 -5.51 -5.66 4.49
N THR A 22 -4.73 -6.48 5.18
CA THR A 22 -4.98 -7.93 5.23
C THR A 22 -6.36 -8.21 5.84
N SER A 23 -6.74 -7.51 6.91
CA SER A 23 -8.08 -7.66 7.48
C SER A 23 -9.19 -7.17 6.55
N ALA A 24 -8.98 -6.05 5.85
CA ALA A 24 -10.02 -5.41 5.04
C ALA A 24 -10.25 -6.10 3.68
N TYR A 25 -9.21 -6.70 3.10
CA TYR A 25 -9.25 -7.30 1.75
C TYR A 25 -9.06 -8.82 1.75
N GLY A 26 -8.77 -9.46 2.89
CA GLY A 26 -8.44 -10.89 2.96
C GLY A 26 -9.58 -11.85 2.57
N ALA A 27 -10.82 -11.36 2.46
CA ALA A 27 -11.93 -12.15 1.92
C ALA A 27 -11.91 -12.24 0.37
N ASP A 28 -11.38 -11.21 -0.29
CA ASP A 28 -11.45 -11.04 -1.75
C ASP A 28 -10.08 -11.15 -2.44
N CYS A 29 -8.98 -10.99 -1.68
CA CYS A 29 -7.60 -11.02 -2.15
C CYS A 29 -6.78 -12.02 -1.35
N THR A 30 -5.81 -12.67 -2.00
CA THR A 30 -4.86 -13.53 -1.29
C THR A 30 -3.90 -12.67 -0.43
N PRO A 31 -3.32 -13.23 0.65
CA PRO A 31 -2.32 -12.54 1.44
C PRO A 31 -1.16 -11.99 0.59
N GLU A 32 -0.72 -12.74 -0.42
CA GLU A 32 0.36 -12.35 -1.34
C GLU A 32 -0.04 -11.13 -2.16
N GLN A 33 -1.26 -11.06 -2.69
CA GLN A 33 -1.76 -9.90 -3.44
C GLN A 33 -1.78 -8.63 -2.58
N VAL A 34 -2.20 -8.76 -1.31
CA VAL A 34 -2.19 -7.64 -0.35
C VAL A 34 -0.77 -7.18 -0.06
N LEU A 35 0.15 -8.10 0.20
CA LEU A 35 1.55 -7.78 0.47
C LEU A 35 2.22 -7.12 -0.74
N GLU A 36 2.01 -7.65 -1.94
CA GLU A 36 2.55 -7.07 -3.17
C GLU A 36 2.02 -5.66 -3.43
N ALA A 37 0.73 -5.42 -3.23
CA ALA A 37 0.13 -4.09 -3.40
C ALA A 37 0.73 -3.06 -2.41
N ILE A 38 1.00 -3.50 -1.17
CA ILE A 38 1.69 -2.68 -0.17
C ILE A 38 3.13 -2.40 -0.62
N ASP A 39 3.88 -3.42 -1.05
CA ASP A 39 5.27 -3.26 -1.45
C ASP A 39 5.41 -2.35 -2.68
N ARG A 40 4.57 -2.54 -3.70
CA ARG A 40 4.49 -1.67 -4.88
C ARG A 40 4.07 -0.24 -4.54
N ALA A 41 3.23 -0.05 -3.53
CA ALA A 41 2.85 1.29 -3.08
C ALA A 41 4.00 2.01 -2.36
N TRP A 42 4.75 1.30 -1.51
CA TRP A 42 5.90 1.87 -0.81
C TRP A 42 7.08 2.18 -1.75
N SER A 43 7.35 1.30 -2.72
CA SER A 43 8.50 1.46 -3.63
C SER A 43 8.42 2.73 -4.50
N ARG A 44 7.22 3.28 -4.70
CA ARG A 44 7.01 4.57 -5.38
C ARG A 44 7.73 5.73 -4.69
N PHE A 45 8.09 5.57 -3.42
CA PHE A 45 8.70 6.62 -2.61
C PHE A 45 10.16 6.36 -2.25
N ASP A 46 10.81 5.33 -2.81
CA ASP A 46 12.18 4.94 -2.43
C ASP A 46 13.21 6.07 -2.60
N GLN A 47 12.97 6.97 -3.56
CA GLN A 47 13.87 8.09 -3.87
C GLN A 47 13.45 9.41 -3.22
N VAL A 48 12.41 9.42 -2.38
CA VAL A 48 11.88 10.65 -1.78
C VAL A 48 12.55 10.93 -0.44
N PRO A 49 13.13 12.13 -0.22
CA PRO A 49 13.89 12.45 0.99
C PRO A 49 13.00 12.79 2.20
N VAL A 50 11.78 13.28 1.99
CA VAL A 50 10.81 13.57 3.05
C VAL A 50 9.78 12.45 3.11
N ARG A 51 9.75 11.72 4.24
CA ARG A 51 9.01 10.47 4.35
C ARG A 51 7.82 10.48 5.32
N GLU A 52 7.58 11.59 6.01
CA GLU A 52 6.52 11.73 7.03
C GLU A 52 5.12 11.37 6.50
N PHE A 53 4.86 11.60 5.21
CA PHE A 53 3.58 11.31 4.56
C PHE A 53 3.55 10.02 3.75
N VAL A 54 4.68 9.32 3.63
CA VAL A 54 4.78 8.06 2.85
C VAL A 54 3.76 7.03 3.33
N PRO A 55 3.56 6.78 4.64
CA PRO A 55 2.57 5.81 5.09
C PRO A 55 1.14 6.13 4.62
N LEU A 56 0.74 7.39 4.67
CA LEU A 56 -0.59 7.83 4.26
C LEU A 56 -0.81 7.61 2.76
N LEU A 57 0.15 8.02 1.94
CA LEU A 57 0.06 7.92 0.48
C LEU A 57 0.20 6.48 0.00
N ALA A 58 1.10 5.70 0.60
CA ALA A 58 1.28 4.30 0.26
C ALA A 58 0.03 3.48 0.63
N ALA A 59 -0.58 3.71 1.80
CA ALA A 59 -1.86 3.08 2.15
C ALA A 59 -2.97 3.41 1.15
N ARG A 60 -3.04 4.66 0.68
CA ARG A 60 -3.99 5.05 -0.35
C ARG A 60 -3.76 4.27 -1.65
N PHE A 61 -2.53 4.23 -2.14
CA PHE A 61 -2.20 3.54 -3.38
C PHE A 61 -2.43 2.04 -3.30
N ALA A 62 -2.08 1.39 -2.18
CA ALA A 62 -2.36 -0.03 -1.97
C ALA A 62 -3.86 -0.33 -2.01
N ARG A 63 -4.70 0.50 -1.36
CA ARG A 63 -6.17 0.37 -1.42
C ARG A 63 -6.70 0.53 -2.85
N GLU A 64 -6.20 1.50 -3.61
CA GLU A 64 -6.61 1.69 -5.00
C GLU A 64 -6.21 0.52 -5.90
N GLU A 65 -5.05 -0.09 -5.65
CA GLU A 65 -4.60 -1.28 -6.39
C GLU A 65 -5.46 -2.50 -6.06
N LEU A 66 -5.69 -2.76 -4.76
CA LEU A 66 -6.53 -3.87 -4.31
C LEU A 66 -7.97 -3.77 -4.84
N ARG A 67 -8.56 -2.57 -4.83
CA ARG A 67 -9.88 -2.33 -5.43
C ARG A 67 -9.91 -2.62 -6.93
N ARG A 68 -8.83 -2.33 -7.66
CA ARG A 68 -8.73 -2.65 -9.10
C ARG A 68 -8.64 -4.16 -9.32
N LEU A 69 -7.94 -4.89 -8.46
CA LEU A 69 -7.89 -6.35 -8.54
C LEU A 69 -9.28 -6.97 -8.35
N MET A 70 -10.08 -6.45 -7.41
CA MET A 70 -11.46 -6.90 -7.17
C MET A 70 -12.41 -6.54 -8.32
N ALA A 71 -12.23 -5.38 -8.95
CA ALA A 71 -13.07 -4.94 -10.06
C ALA A 71 -12.83 -5.75 -11.36
N GLY A 72 -11.77 -6.57 -11.41
CA GLY A 72 -11.32 -7.23 -12.63
C GLY A 72 -10.70 -6.26 -13.64
N PRO A 73 -10.08 -6.76 -14.72
CA PRO A 73 -9.61 -5.89 -15.80
C PRO A 73 -10.80 -5.11 -16.38
N PRO A 74 -10.65 -3.80 -16.69
CA PRO A 74 -11.69 -3.09 -17.43
C PRO A 74 -11.97 -3.89 -18.71
N ALA A 75 -13.24 -4.17 -18.97
CA ALA A 75 -13.65 -4.85 -20.19
C ALA A 75 -12.96 -4.17 -21.40
N PRO A 76 -12.38 -4.93 -22.34
CA PRO A 76 -11.75 -4.32 -23.50
C PRO A 76 -12.81 -3.46 -24.19
N ASP A 77 -12.53 -2.16 -24.30
CA ASP A 77 -13.35 -1.23 -25.08
C ASP A 77 -13.57 -1.88 -26.45
N SER A 78 -14.82 -2.21 -26.75
CA SER A 78 -15.20 -2.68 -28.07
C SER A 78 -15.14 -1.47 -29.00
N ALA A 79 -13.96 -1.24 -29.56
CA ALA A 79 -13.71 -0.33 -30.67
C ALA A 79 -14.05 -1.00 -32.01
#